data_AF-A0A1A8PL78-F1
#
_entry.id   AF-A0A1A8PL78-F1
#
_cell.length_a   1.000
_cell.length_b   1.000
_cell.length_c   1.000
_cell.angle_alpha   90.00
_cell.angle_beta   90.00
_cell.angle_gamma   90.00
#
_symmetry.space_group_name_H-M   'P 1'
#
loop_
_entity.id
_entity.type
_entity.pdbx_description
1 polymer ?
#
loop_
_entity_poly.entity_id
_entity_poly.type
_entity_poly.pdbx_seq_one_letter_code
_entity_poly.pdbx_strand_id
1 'polypeptide(L)'
;RGATLSGGQKARVNLARAVYQDADVYLLDDPLSAVDAEVGRHLFEQCICGLLKKKPRILVTHQLQYLKAADQILVLKEGHMVAKGTYTELQRSGVDFTSLLKKDEEEEQQPP
;
A
#
# COMPACT_ATOMS: atom_id res chain seq x y z
N ARG A 1 3.81 -23.18 25.32
CA ARG A 1 3.40 -23.21 23.89
C ARG A 1 2.89 -21.82 23.56
N GLY A 2 3.57 -21.08 22.68
CA GLY A 2 3.15 -19.71 22.32
C GLY A 2 1.85 -19.74 21.51
N ALA A 3 0.93 -18.81 21.80
CA ALA A 3 -0.29 -18.65 21.02
C ALA A 3 0.07 -18.14 19.61
N THR A 4 -0.49 -18.75 18.58
CA THR A 4 -0.32 -18.32 17.19
C THR A 4 -1.12 -17.04 16.94
N LEU A 5 -0.46 -15.99 16.45
CA LEU A 5 -1.12 -14.74 16.04
C LEU A 5 -1.90 -14.94 14.72
N SER A 6 -3.04 -14.24 14.59
CA SER A 6 -3.76 -14.13 13.32
C SER A 6 -2.99 -13.32 12.29
N GLY A 7 -3.40 -13.36 11.01
CA GLY A 7 -2.77 -12.58 9.94
C GLY A 7 -2.72 -11.08 10.24
N GLY A 8 -3.86 -10.48 10.58
CA GLY A 8 -3.92 -9.06 10.94
C GLY A 8 -3.18 -8.70 12.22
N GLN A 9 -3.05 -9.62 13.19
CA GLN A 9 -2.20 -9.41 14.35
C GLN A 9 -0.71 -9.39 13.97
N LYS A 10 -0.26 -10.33 13.13
CA LYS A 10 1.11 -10.35 12.61
C LYS A 10 1.43 -9.09 11.80
N ALA A 11 0.52 -8.66 10.93
CA ALA A 11 0.67 -7.44 10.14
C ALA A 11 0.88 -6.20 11.04
N ARG A 12 0.05 -6.05 12.08
CA ARG A 12 0.18 -4.94 13.04
C ARG A 12 1.48 -4.98 13.84
N VAL A 13 1.91 -6.17 14.28
CA VAL A 13 3.20 -6.32 14.98
C VAL A 13 4.36 -5.98 14.05
N ASN A 14 4.33 -6.40 12.79
CA ASN A 14 5.37 -6.09 11.82
C ASN A 14 5.43 -4.60 11.49
N LEU A 15 4.28 -3.95 11.28
CA LEU A 15 4.21 -2.51 11.07
C LEU A 15 4.74 -1.75 12.30
N ALA A 16 4.35 -2.15 13.51
CA ALA A 16 4.88 -1.57 14.74
C ALA A 16 6.41 -1.71 14.79
N ARG A 17 6.95 -2.91 14.54
CA ARG A 17 8.40 -3.16 14.51
C ARG A 17 9.13 -2.24 13.52
N ALA A 18 8.56 -2.03 12.33
CA ALA A 18 9.13 -1.12 11.35
C ALA A 18 9.19 0.31 11.92
N VAL A 19 8.08 0.81 12.48
CA VAL A 19 8.00 2.15 13.07
C VAL A 19 8.97 2.34 14.24
N TYR A 20 9.12 1.34 15.09
CA TYR A 20 10.06 1.38 16.23
C TYR A 20 11.52 1.47 15.81
N GLN A 21 11.87 1.09 14.58
CA GLN A 21 13.25 1.13 14.07
C GLN A 21 13.75 2.56 13.83
N ASP A 22 12.85 3.55 13.71
CA ASP A 22 13.16 4.94 13.33
C ASP A 22 14.09 5.04 12.10
N ALA A 23 13.79 4.27 11.06
CA ALA A 23 14.58 4.27 9.84
C ALA A 23 14.55 5.63 9.12
N ASP A 24 15.55 5.88 8.27
CA ASP A 24 15.58 7.06 7.40
C ASP A 24 14.59 6.95 6.24
N VAL A 25 14.29 5.73 5.77
CA VAL A 25 13.35 5.43 4.68
C VAL A 25 12.54 4.19 5.02
N TYR A 26 11.24 4.22 4.74
CA TYR A 26 10.33 3.10 4.94
C TYR A 26 9.90 2.50 3.60
N LEU A 27 10.12 1.19 3.44
CA LEU A 27 9.59 0.40 2.33
C LEU A 27 8.49 -0.51 2.88
N LEU A 28 7.27 -0.32 2.43
CA LEU A 28 6.09 -0.99 2.95
C LEU A 28 5.45 -1.82 1.84
N ASP A 29 5.60 -3.13 1.93
CA ASP A 29 5.04 -4.08 0.97
C ASP A 29 3.70 -4.62 1.46
N ASP A 30 2.63 -4.08 0.91
CA ASP A 30 1.22 -4.35 1.23
C ASP A 30 0.91 -4.56 2.73
N PRO A 31 1.31 -3.63 3.61
CA PRO A 31 1.27 -3.83 5.07
C PRO A 31 -0.16 -3.91 5.64
N LEU A 32 -1.18 -3.57 4.85
CA LEU A 32 -2.58 -3.46 5.28
C LEU A 32 -3.49 -4.53 4.67
N SER A 33 -2.97 -5.51 3.93
CA SER A 33 -3.76 -6.55 3.26
C SER A 33 -4.47 -7.51 4.22
N ALA A 34 -3.85 -7.80 5.36
CA ALA A 34 -4.36 -8.78 6.33
C ALA A 34 -5.23 -8.18 7.46
N VAL A 35 -5.55 -6.88 7.39
CA VAL A 35 -6.37 -6.19 8.38
C VAL A 35 -7.72 -5.81 7.77
N ASP A 36 -8.75 -5.73 8.61
CA ASP A 36 -10.05 -5.22 8.18
C ASP A 36 -9.98 -3.75 7.77
N ALA A 37 -10.97 -3.29 7.01
CA ALA A 37 -10.97 -1.96 6.39
C ALA A 37 -10.92 -0.81 7.42
N GLU A 38 -11.56 -0.97 8.58
CA GLU A 38 -11.57 0.07 9.62
C GLU A 38 -10.19 0.21 10.26
N VAL A 39 -9.60 -0.92 10.65
CA VAL A 39 -8.23 -0.98 11.18
C VAL A 39 -7.22 -0.51 10.14
N GLY A 40 -7.36 -0.96 8.89
CA GLY A 40 -6.49 -0.55 7.77
C GLY A 40 -6.49 0.96 7.57
N ARG A 41 -7.67 1.58 7.54
CA ARG A 41 -7.81 3.03 7.47
C ARG A 41 -7.16 3.74 8.66
N HIS A 42 -7.40 3.26 9.88
CA HIS A 42 -6.78 3.83 11.07
C HIS A 42 -5.25 3.76 11.02
N LEU A 43 -4.68 2.62 10.64
CA LEU A 43 -3.23 2.45 10.49
C LEU A 43 -2.67 3.34 9.39
N PHE A 44 -3.36 3.46 8.27
CA PHE A 44 -2.94 4.34 7.19
C PHE A 44 -2.88 5.80 7.64
N GLU A 45 -3.99 6.32 8.19
CA GLU A 45 -4.12 7.71 8.60
C GLU A 45 -3.18 8.08 9.76
N GLN A 46 -3.19 7.28 10.83
CA GLN A 46 -2.50 7.63 12.07
C GLN A 46 -1.03 7.21 12.05
N CYS A 47 -0.69 6.09 11.40
CA CYS A 47 0.68 5.58 11.39
C CYS A 47 1.43 6.03 10.12
N ILE A 48 1.00 5.59 8.94
CA ILE A 48 1.74 5.82 7.69
C ILE A 48 1.75 7.30 7.30
N CYS A 49 0.58 7.96 7.34
CA CYS A 49 0.43 9.38 7.05
C CYS A 49 0.61 10.28 8.29
N GLY A 50 0.59 9.71 9.49
CA GLY A 50 0.69 10.44 10.75
C GLY A 50 2.08 10.37 11.36
N LEU A 51 2.39 9.26 12.04
CA LEU A 51 3.68 9.05 12.72
C LEU A 51 4.87 9.15 11.75
N LEU A 52 4.76 8.54 10.56
CA LEU A 52 5.84 8.51 9.57
C LEU A 52 5.87 9.73 8.66
N LYS A 53 5.01 10.75 8.86
CA LYS A 53 4.84 11.88 7.92
C LYS A 53 6.11 12.65 7.56
N LYS A 54 7.11 12.66 8.45
CA LYS A 54 8.39 13.37 8.27
C LYS A 54 9.48 12.51 7.63
N LYS A 55 9.20 11.24 7.35
CA LYS A 55 10.15 10.29 6.74
C LYS A 55 9.65 9.94 5.33
N PRO A 56 10.56 9.73 4.36
CA PRO A 56 10.20 9.12 3.08
C PRO A 56 9.55 7.75 3.28
N ARG A 57 8.42 7.50 2.59
CA ARG A 57 7.75 6.20 2.56
C ARG A 57 7.51 5.77 1.11
N ILE A 58 7.82 4.53 0.80
CA ILE A 58 7.39 3.84 -0.42
C ILE A 58 6.37 2.79 0.01
N LEU A 59 5.13 2.95 -0.46
CA LEU A 59 4.03 2.03 -0.19
C LEU A 59 3.69 1.27 -1.47
N VAL A 60 3.86 -0.04 -1.44
CA VAL A 60 3.33 -0.96 -2.44
C VAL A 60 1.98 -1.44 -1.93
N THR A 61 0.94 -1.31 -2.74
CA THR A 61 -0.39 -1.78 -2.38
C THR A 61 -1.24 -1.98 -3.64
N HIS A 62 -2.13 -2.95 -3.60
CA HIS A 62 -3.20 -3.13 -4.57
C HIS A 62 -4.43 -2.26 -4.24
N GLN A 63 -4.52 -1.72 -3.03
CA GLN A 63 -5.70 -1.01 -2.52
C GLN A 63 -5.77 0.44 -3.03
N LEU A 64 -6.63 0.67 -4.04
CA LEU A 64 -6.80 1.96 -4.72
C LEU A 64 -7.16 3.13 -3.82
N GLN A 65 -7.84 2.88 -2.69
CA GLN A 65 -8.29 3.95 -1.79
C GLN A 65 -7.14 4.77 -1.20
N TYR A 66 -5.94 4.20 -1.07
CA TYR A 66 -4.79 4.88 -0.48
C TYR A 66 -4.03 5.76 -1.48
N LEU A 67 -4.20 5.52 -2.78
CA LEU A 67 -3.49 6.24 -3.84
C LEU A 67 -3.77 7.75 -3.82
N LYS A 68 -4.97 8.16 -3.40
CA LYS A 68 -5.35 9.58 -3.34
C LYS A 68 -4.53 10.40 -2.34
N ALA A 69 -3.93 9.75 -1.35
CA ALA A 69 -3.09 10.40 -0.34
C ALA A 69 -1.59 10.33 -0.67
N ALA A 70 -1.21 9.71 -1.79
CA ALA A 70 0.17 9.62 -2.22
C ALA A 70 0.63 10.92 -2.90
N ASP A 71 1.83 11.37 -2.55
CA ASP A 71 2.48 12.53 -3.19
C ASP A 71 2.83 12.24 -4.66
N GLN A 72 3.21 10.99 -4.94
CA GLN A 72 3.52 10.46 -6.26
C GLN A 72 3.08 9.00 -6.33
N ILE A 73 2.55 8.61 -7.48
CA ILE A 73 2.16 7.24 -7.82
C ILE A 73 3.06 6.76 -8.94
N LEU A 74 3.57 5.54 -8.80
CA LEU A 74 4.33 4.82 -9.81
C LEU A 74 3.53 3.58 -10.20
N VAL A 75 3.27 3.39 -11.50
CA VAL A 75 2.63 2.18 -12.01
C VAL A 75 3.70 1.37 -12.73
N LEU A 76 3.89 0.14 -12.29
CA LEU A 76 4.82 -0.81 -12.86
C LEU A 76 4.04 -1.92 -13.58
N LYS A 77 4.48 -2.30 -14.79
CA LYS A 77 4.00 -3.47 -15.51
C LYS A 77 5.18 -4.22 -16.09
N GLU A 78 5.28 -5.52 -15.82
CA GLU A 78 6.37 -6.38 -16.32
C GLU A 78 7.77 -5.79 -16.04
N GLY A 79 7.97 -5.23 -14.84
CA GLY A 79 9.24 -4.59 -14.44
C GLY A 79 9.51 -3.21 -15.05
N HIS A 80 8.62 -2.68 -15.89
CA HIS A 80 8.76 -1.38 -16.54
C HIS A 80 7.81 -0.34 -15.94
N MET A 81 8.28 0.89 -15.78
CA MET A 81 7.44 2.01 -15.37
C MET A 81 6.56 2.46 -16.54
N VAL A 82 5.26 2.24 -16.43
CA VAL A 82 4.28 2.61 -17.46
C VAL A 82 3.62 3.96 -17.18
N ALA A 83 3.57 4.39 -15.91
CA ALA A 83 3.05 5.69 -15.54
C ALA A 83 3.69 6.23 -14.25
N LYS A 84 3.78 7.56 -14.16
CA LYS A 84 4.22 8.29 -12.97
C LYS A 84 3.50 9.62 -12.87
N GLY A 85 3.05 9.98 -11.67
CA GLY A 85 2.50 11.30 -11.38
C GLY A 85 1.66 11.32 -10.12
N THR A 86 1.05 12.45 -9.82
CA THR A 86 0.00 12.57 -8.82
C THR A 86 -1.26 11.83 -9.26
N TYR A 87 -2.16 11.55 -8.32
CA TYR A 87 -3.47 10.94 -8.62
C TYR A 87 -4.23 11.73 -9.70
N THR A 88 -4.24 13.06 -9.62
CA THR A 88 -4.95 13.92 -10.57
C THR A 88 -4.30 13.93 -11.96
N GLU A 89 -2.97 13.91 -12.03
CA GLU A 89 -2.25 13.84 -13.32
C GLU A 89 -2.52 12.51 -14.02
N LEU A 90 -2.46 11.39 -13.29
CA LEU A 90 -2.75 10.07 -13.83
C LEU A 90 -4.23 9.93 -14.25
N GLN A 91 -5.16 10.54 -13.52
CA GLN A 91 -6.56 10.55 -13.90
C GLN A 91 -6.81 11.35 -15.19
N ARG A 92 -6.02 12.41 -15.45
CA ARG A 92 -6.16 13.26 -16.63
C ARG A 92 -5.44 12.74 -17.87
N SER A 93 -4.42 11.91 -17.70
CA SER A 93 -3.62 11.39 -18.82
C SER A 93 -4.39 10.40 -19.71
N GLY A 94 -5.61 10.01 -19.33
CA GLY A 94 -6.42 9.04 -20.07
C GLY A 94 -5.88 7.61 -19.96
N VAL A 95 -4.77 7.41 -19.26
CA VAL A 95 -4.28 6.10 -18.85
C VAL A 95 -5.23 5.63 -17.76
N ASP A 96 -6.12 4.69 -18.08
CA ASP A 96 -6.99 4.07 -17.08
C ASP A 96 -6.17 3.11 -16.20
N PHE A 97 -5.35 3.71 -15.34
CA PHE A 97 -4.54 2.97 -14.37
C PHE A 97 -5.43 2.22 -13.38
N THR A 98 -6.67 2.67 -13.16
CA THR A 98 -7.63 1.93 -12.34
C THR A 98 -8.09 0.64 -13.00
N SER A 99 -8.25 0.62 -14.33
CA SER A 99 -8.52 -0.61 -15.09
C SER A 99 -7.29 -1.51 -15.20
N LEU A 100 -6.07 -0.96 -15.26
CA LEU A 100 -4.85 -1.75 -15.16
C LEU A 100 -4.80 -2.51 -13.82
N LEU A 101 -5.13 -1.82 -12.72
CA LEU A 101 -5.12 -2.41 -11.38
C LEU A 101 -6.29 -3.39 -11.15
N LYS A 102 -7.47 -3.13 -11.73
CA LYS A 102 -8.62 -4.06 -11.64
C LYS A 102 -8.46 -5.33 -12.47
N LYS A 103 -7.79 -5.26 -13.63
CA LYS A 103 -7.55 -6.45 -14.47
C LYS A 103 -6.66 -7.46 -13.75
N ASP A 104 -5.64 -6.99 -13.04
CA ASP A 104 -4.74 -7.87 -12.30
C ASP A 104 -5.46 -8.55 -11.10
N GLU A 105 -6.42 -7.87 -10.45
CA GLU A 105 -7.27 -8.46 -9.40
C GLU A 105 -8.18 -9.60 -9.92
N GLU A 106 -8.61 -9.53 -11.18
CA GLU A 106 -9.45 -10.55 -11.82
C GLU A 106 -8.63 -11.76 -12.33
N GLU A 107 -7.39 -11.53 -12.79
CA GLU A 107 -6.48 -12.59 -13.24
C GLU A 107 -5.88 -13.40 -12.07
N GLU A 108 -5.61 -12.79 -10.91
CA GLU A 108 -5.17 -13.52 -9.70
C GLU A 108 -6.26 -14.39 -9.05
N GLN A 109 -7.54 -14.16 -9.38
CA GLN A 109 -8.69 -14.92 -8.84
C GLN A 109 -9.07 -16.16 -9.67
N GLN A 110 -8.39 -16.45 -10.79
CA GLN A 110 -8.54 -17.73 -11.48
C GLN A 110 -7.58 -18.76 -10.90
N PRO A 111 -8.07 -19.80 -10.18
CA PRO A 111 -7.22 -20.90 -9.80
C PRO A 111 -6.82 -21.71 -11.05
N PRO A 112 -5.68 -22.43 -11.01
CA PRO A 112 -5.23 -23.29 -12.10
C PRO A 112 -6.22 -24.40 -12.47
#